data_AF-A0A955D2W7-F1
#
_entry.id   AF-A0A955D2W7-F1
#
_cell.length_a   1.000
_cell.length_b   1.000
_cell.length_c   1.000
_cell.angle_alpha   90.00
_cell.angle_beta   90.00
_cell.angle_gamma   90.00
#
_symmetry.space_group_name_H-M   'P 1'
#
loop_
_entity.id
_entity.type
_entity.pdbx_description
1 polymer ?
#
loop_
_entity_poly.entity_id
_entity_poly.type
_entity_poly.pdbx_seq_one_letter_code
_entity_poly.pdbx_strand_id
1 'polypeptide(L)'
;MEMLLIVLAIGAVVWGGVVLRRERRVVREGEISDRRPACAACLYPLGGWSSSRCPECGQDAVDKGVQIGGRERAELLASLIVGVAVIAFGVAGVWASTRFFTTRDTVTTQTLALDPGAGVEVTLVSRSRWQPRPRSFNCRISIDLRRTPVASTNAVEESLDSIVPSIAFQAAAPEELPTTAQLEEAFRTLLEKDPEDESGRPLSQRAAAVLYDVLAPDRIWDAPRAGEGERMATVLYPFTTGGGTVSMFWKTSWTGRLVQLVPALLAGVVAWRIVRRHARSRWWRPVRPGEWASVGASSIGTSPDPG
;
A
#
# COMPACT_ATOMS: atom_id res chain seq x y z
N MET A 1 -6.81 -1.07 6.30
CA MET A 1 -6.00 -2.26 5.93
C MET A 1 -4.54 -2.11 6.36
N GLU A 2 -3.92 -0.94 6.20
CA GLU A 2 -2.53 -0.68 6.65
C GLU A 2 -2.36 -0.90 8.16
N MET A 3 -3.30 -0.42 8.97
CA MET A 3 -3.35 -0.70 10.41
C MET A 3 -3.35 -2.20 10.74
N LEU A 4 -4.05 -3.03 9.94
CA LEU A 4 -4.10 -4.48 10.18
C LEU A 4 -2.73 -5.14 9.93
N LEU A 5 -2.03 -4.74 8.86
CA LEU A 5 -0.69 -5.26 8.55
C LEU A 5 0.32 -4.88 9.62
N ILE A 6 0.26 -3.65 10.12
CA ILE A 6 1.11 -3.18 11.23
C ILE A 6 0.83 -3.99 12.49
N VAL A 7 -0.45 -4.20 12.84
CA VAL A 7 -0.84 -5.00 14.02
C VAL A 7 -0.36 -6.45 13.88
N LEU A 8 -0.49 -7.08 12.70
CA LEU A 8 -0.01 -8.43 12.47
C LEU A 8 1.53 -8.53 12.54
N ALA A 9 2.24 -7.55 11.99
CA ALA A 9 3.70 -7.50 12.07
C ALA A 9 4.18 -7.34 13.52
N ILE A 10 3.57 -6.43 14.28
CA ILE A 10 3.86 -6.24 15.71
C ILE A 10 3.53 -7.53 16.47
N GLY A 11 2.37 -8.13 16.22
CA GLY A 11 1.95 -9.38 16.85
C GLY A 11 2.94 -10.53 16.61
N ALA A 12 3.45 -10.68 15.38
CA ALA A 12 4.45 -11.68 15.04
C ALA A 12 5.79 -11.43 15.77
N VAL A 13 6.24 -10.17 15.86
CA VAL A 13 7.46 -9.79 16.58
C VAL A 13 7.31 -10.03 18.09
N VAL A 14 6.18 -9.64 18.68
CA VAL A 14 5.89 -9.84 20.10
C VAL A 14 5.78 -11.33 20.43
N TRP A 15 5.03 -12.10 19.64
CA TRP A 15 4.89 -13.55 19.83
C TRP A 15 6.25 -14.25 19.70
N GLY A 16 7.03 -13.89 18.68
CA GLY A 16 8.42 -14.34 18.53
C GLY A 16 9.23 -14.04 19.79
N GLY A 17 9.22 -12.80 20.28
CA GLY A 17 9.91 -12.41 21.50
C GLY A 17 9.47 -13.19 22.76
N VAL A 18 8.17 -13.50 22.90
CA VAL A 18 7.63 -14.27 24.03
C VAL A 18 8.08 -15.73 24.00
N VAL A 19 8.00 -16.39 22.83
CA VAL A 19 8.48 -17.78 22.66
C VAL A 19 9.97 -17.86 23.00
N LEU A 20 10.75 -16.90 22.48
CA LEU A 20 12.18 -16.81 22.74
C LEU A 20 12.50 -16.56 24.22
N ARG A 21 11.68 -15.77 24.91
CA ARG A 21 11.86 -15.52 26.35
C ARG A 21 11.54 -16.75 27.21
N ARG A 22 10.55 -17.56 26.80
CA ARG A 22 10.21 -18.81 27.50
C ARG A 22 11.30 -19.87 27.33
N GLU A 23 11.82 -20.07 26.11
CA GLU A 23 12.89 -21.04 25.87
C GLU A 23 14.19 -20.66 26.59
N ARG A 24 14.56 -19.37 26.57
CA ARG A 24 15.71 -18.85 27.33
C ARG A 24 15.62 -19.13 28.84
N ARG A 25 14.42 -19.19 29.42
CA ARG A 25 14.27 -19.52 30.85
C ARG A 25 14.62 -20.97 31.12
N VAL A 26 14.05 -21.90 30.35
CA VAL A 26 14.30 -23.35 30.49
C VAL A 26 15.78 -23.68 30.29
N VAL A 27 16.46 -23.01 29.36
CA VAL A 27 17.89 -23.26 29.11
C VAL A 27 18.81 -22.56 30.11
N ARG A 28 18.46 -21.38 30.61
CA ARG A 28 19.20 -20.77 31.73
C ARG A 28 19.14 -21.63 32.98
N GLU A 29 18.02 -22.31 33.20
CA GLU A 29 17.85 -23.23 34.31
C GLU A 29 18.63 -24.55 34.12
N GLY A 30 19.05 -24.89 32.89
CA GLY A 30 19.73 -26.15 32.57
C GLY A 30 21.26 -26.11 32.40
N GLU A 31 21.93 -24.94 32.48
CA GLU A 31 23.40 -24.78 32.33
C GLU A 31 24.05 -25.48 31.09
N ILE A 32 23.29 -25.75 30.02
CA ILE A 32 23.80 -26.40 28.81
C ILE A 32 24.65 -25.40 28.02
N SER A 33 25.95 -25.68 27.92
CA SER A 33 26.94 -24.82 27.23
C SER A 33 27.90 -25.68 26.42
N ASP A 34 28.75 -25.08 25.58
CA ASP A 34 29.83 -25.81 24.90
C ASP A 34 30.75 -26.56 25.88
N ARG A 35 30.82 -26.09 27.13
CA ARG A 35 31.59 -26.72 28.21
C ARG A 35 30.83 -27.84 28.93
N ARG A 36 29.52 -27.93 28.73
CA ARG A 36 28.64 -28.91 29.38
C ARG A 36 27.61 -29.44 28.37
N PRO A 37 28.01 -30.40 27.51
CA PRO A 37 27.10 -30.98 26.53
C PRO A 37 26.00 -31.78 27.21
N ALA A 38 24.84 -31.89 26.57
CA ALA A 38 23.70 -32.66 27.06
C ALA A 38 23.28 -33.74 26.07
N CYS A 39 22.65 -34.81 26.57
CA CYS A 39 22.07 -35.85 25.74
C CYS A 39 21.00 -35.24 24.82
N ALA A 40 21.06 -35.53 23.51
CA ALA A 40 20.08 -34.99 22.56
C ALA A 40 18.66 -35.58 22.73
N ALA A 41 18.52 -36.69 23.46
CA ALA A 41 17.22 -37.36 23.67
C ALA A 41 16.47 -36.83 24.91
N CYS A 42 17.14 -36.78 26.07
CA CYS A 42 16.51 -36.39 27.34
C CYS A 42 17.03 -35.07 27.92
N LEU A 43 17.98 -34.40 27.24
CA LEU A 43 18.62 -33.16 27.70
C LEU A 43 19.39 -33.27 29.02
N TYR A 44 19.69 -34.49 29.49
CA TYR A 44 20.51 -34.69 30.67
C TYR A 44 21.96 -34.23 30.41
N PRO A 45 22.57 -33.40 31.28
CA PRO A 45 23.94 -32.93 31.12
C PRO A 45 24.93 -34.10 31.25
N LEU A 46 25.84 -34.24 30.29
CA LEU A 46 26.81 -35.36 30.22
C LEU A 46 28.20 -34.96 30.72
N GLY A 47 28.31 -33.92 31.55
CA GLY A 47 29.59 -33.47 32.10
C GLY A 47 30.25 -34.56 32.96
N GLY A 48 31.50 -34.90 32.67
CA GLY A 48 32.27 -35.92 33.42
C GLY A 48 31.89 -37.38 33.14
N TRP A 49 31.06 -37.62 32.12
CA TRP A 49 30.57 -38.95 31.79
C TRP A 49 31.48 -39.67 30.78
N SER A 50 31.80 -40.95 31.03
CA SER A 50 32.73 -41.75 30.21
C SER A 50 32.05 -42.80 29.31
N SER A 51 30.74 -43.03 29.49
CA SER A 51 29.97 -44.02 28.72
C SER A 51 29.33 -43.40 27.48
N SER A 52 29.23 -44.17 26.38
CA SER A 52 28.48 -43.75 25.19
C SER A 52 26.97 -43.68 25.44
N ARG A 53 26.45 -44.44 26.43
CA ARG A 53 25.02 -44.42 26.79
C ARG A 53 24.72 -43.35 27.83
N CYS A 54 23.61 -42.65 27.62
CA CYS A 54 23.07 -41.69 28.58
C CYS A 54 22.58 -42.40 29.85
N PRO A 55 22.91 -41.91 31.07
CA PRO A 55 22.50 -42.55 32.31
C PRO A 55 20.98 -42.49 32.55
N GLU A 56 20.32 -41.43 32.09
CA GLU A 56 18.87 -41.25 32.30
C GLU A 56 18.04 -42.06 31.32
N CYS A 57 18.29 -41.92 30.02
CA CYS A 57 17.43 -42.51 28.99
C CYS A 57 17.98 -43.78 28.33
N GLY A 58 19.22 -44.17 28.66
CA GLY A 58 19.89 -45.36 28.11
C GLY A 58 20.26 -45.28 26.62
N GLN A 59 19.87 -44.22 25.91
CA GLN A 59 20.17 -44.02 24.49
C GLN A 59 21.67 -43.84 24.26
N ASP A 60 22.19 -44.41 23.18
CA ASP A 60 23.58 -44.21 22.76
C ASP A 60 23.75 -42.81 22.15
N ALA A 61 24.63 -42.01 22.75
CA ALA A 61 24.96 -40.66 22.31
C ALA A 61 25.78 -40.64 21.02
N VAL A 62 26.35 -41.78 20.58
CA VAL A 62 26.96 -41.89 19.24
C VAL A 62 25.87 -41.86 18.17
N ASP A 63 24.76 -42.59 18.39
CA ASP A 63 23.64 -42.66 17.46
C ASP A 63 22.76 -41.40 17.52
N LYS A 64 22.46 -40.94 18.74
CA LYS A 64 21.59 -39.77 18.95
C LYS A 64 22.32 -38.43 18.94
N GLY A 65 23.65 -38.42 19.01
CA GLY A 65 24.44 -37.20 19.13
C GLY A 65 24.34 -36.52 20.50
N VAL A 66 25.15 -35.47 20.68
CA VAL A 66 25.11 -34.56 21.83
C VAL A 66 24.71 -33.17 21.39
N GLN A 67 23.95 -32.52 22.25
CA GLN A 67 23.55 -31.14 22.08
C GLN A 67 24.58 -30.23 22.74
N ILE A 68 25.23 -29.40 21.93
CA ILE A 68 26.27 -28.46 22.35
C ILE A 68 25.68 -27.04 22.33
N GLY A 69 25.96 -26.26 23.37
CA GLY A 69 25.29 -24.99 23.69
C GLY A 69 25.56 -23.84 22.71
N GLY A 70 24.92 -23.89 21.55
CA GLY A 70 24.84 -22.78 20.59
C GLY A 70 23.55 -22.76 19.77
N ARG A 71 22.72 -23.81 19.89
CA ARG A 71 21.49 -24.02 19.13
C ARG A 71 20.54 -22.81 19.19
N GLU A 72 20.36 -22.25 20.39
CA GLU A 72 19.39 -21.17 20.59
C GLU A 72 19.76 -19.90 19.85
N ARG A 73 21.03 -19.46 19.92
CA ARG A 73 21.43 -18.18 19.31
C ARG A 73 21.36 -18.23 17.79
N ALA A 74 21.70 -19.38 17.19
CA ALA A 74 21.62 -19.55 15.74
C ALA A 74 20.16 -19.68 15.25
N GLU A 75 19.31 -20.43 15.95
CA GLU A 75 17.88 -20.53 15.61
C GLU A 75 17.15 -19.19 15.83
N LEU A 76 17.49 -18.47 16.91
CA LEU A 76 17.07 -17.09 17.19
C LEU A 76 17.46 -16.13 16.07
N LEU A 77 18.74 -16.11 15.70
CA LEU A 77 19.24 -15.20 14.69
C LEU A 77 18.61 -15.52 13.33
N ALA A 78 18.48 -16.80 12.98
CA ALA A 78 17.92 -17.19 11.71
C ALA A 78 16.40 -16.92 11.62
N SER A 79 15.65 -17.16 12.71
CA SER A 79 14.23 -16.79 12.79
C SER A 79 14.02 -15.27 12.73
N LEU A 80 14.88 -14.49 13.40
CA LEU A 80 14.87 -13.03 13.32
C LEU A 80 15.15 -12.55 11.88
N ILE A 81 16.18 -13.09 11.22
CA ILE A 81 16.52 -12.74 9.84
C ILE A 81 15.35 -13.05 8.90
N VAL A 82 14.71 -14.22 9.02
CA VAL A 82 13.54 -14.57 8.22
C VAL A 82 12.38 -13.60 8.50
N GLY A 83 12.12 -13.27 9.77
CA GLY A 83 11.09 -12.31 10.15
C GLY A 83 11.33 -10.93 9.54
N VAL A 84 12.55 -10.41 9.64
CA VAL A 84 12.94 -9.11 9.03
C VAL A 84 12.81 -9.16 7.51
N ALA A 85 13.23 -10.24 6.87
CA ALA A 85 13.11 -10.41 5.43
C ALA A 85 11.65 -10.40 4.96
N VAL A 86 10.75 -11.10 5.67
CA VAL A 86 9.31 -11.12 5.37
C VAL A 86 8.69 -9.73 5.54
N ILE A 87 9.05 -9.01 6.62
CA ILE A 87 8.58 -7.63 6.84
C ILE A 87 9.07 -6.71 5.71
N ALA A 88 10.36 -6.75 5.39
CA ALA A 88 10.95 -5.93 4.33
C ALA A 88 10.28 -6.18 2.97
N PHE A 89 10.02 -7.45 2.63
CA PHE A 89 9.33 -7.82 1.40
C PHE A 89 7.87 -7.36 1.38
N GLY A 90 7.17 -7.44 2.52
CA GLY A 90 5.82 -6.91 2.69
C GLY A 90 5.76 -5.40 2.50
N VAL A 91 6.67 -4.65 3.13
CA VAL A 91 6.79 -3.19 2.98
C VAL A 91 7.12 -2.80 1.54
N ALA A 92 8.10 -3.48 0.93
CA ALA A 92 8.47 -3.25 -0.48
C ALA A 92 7.31 -3.55 -1.43
N GLY A 93 6.53 -4.61 -1.17
CA GLY A 93 5.32 -4.94 -1.91
C GLY A 93 4.25 -3.86 -1.78
N VAL A 94 3.91 -3.42 -0.56
CA VAL A 94 2.95 -2.34 -0.34
C VAL A 94 3.40 -1.05 -1.03
N TRP A 95 4.68 -0.69 -0.90
CA TRP A 95 5.27 0.48 -1.54
C TRP A 95 5.22 0.38 -3.08
N ALA A 96 5.57 -0.77 -3.64
CA ALA A 96 5.45 -1.02 -5.07
C ALA A 96 3.98 -0.97 -5.51
N SER A 97 3.04 -1.50 -4.71
CA SER A 97 1.63 -1.52 -5.07
C SER A 97 1.02 -0.12 -5.13
N THR A 98 1.37 0.71 -4.15
CA THR A 98 0.88 2.09 -4.07
C THR A 98 1.44 2.93 -5.22
N ARG A 99 2.71 2.73 -5.59
CA ARG A 99 3.36 3.44 -6.70
C ARG A 99 2.94 2.95 -8.09
N PHE A 100 2.74 1.65 -8.29
CA PHE A 100 2.59 1.05 -9.62
C PHE A 100 1.20 0.53 -9.95
N PHE A 101 0.29 0.41 -8.98
CA PHE A 101 -1.06 -0.15 -9.20
C PHE A 101 -2.20 0.72 -8.68
N THR A 102 -1.91 1.88 -8.08
CA THR A 102 -2.96 2.82 -7.69
C THR A 102 -3.42 3.60 -8.91
N THR A 103 -4.66 3.34 -9.33
CA THR A 103 -5.35 4.23 -10.26
C THR A 103 -5.87 5.42 -9.48
N ARG A 104 -5.56 6.63 -9.95
CA ARG A 104 -6.09 7.87 -9.37
C ARG A 104 -7.23 8.34 -10.26
N ASP A 105 -8.44 8.37 -9.72
CA ASP A 105 -9.61 8.95 -10.38
C ASP A 105 -9.89 10.29 -9.71
N THR A 106 -9.72 11.38 -10.45
CA THR A 106 -10.04 12.73 -9.98
C THR A 106 -11.31 13.19 -10.67
N VAL A 107 -12.25 13.69 -9.88
CA VAL A 107 -13.52 14.24 -10.38
C VAL A 107 -13.61 15.68 -9.89
N THR A 108 -13.39 16.60 -10.82
CA THR A 108 -13.48 18.03 -10.57
C THR A 108 -14.82 18.51 -11.12
N THR A 109 -15.66 19.04 -10.24
CA THR A 109 -16.96 19.63 -10.60
C THR A 109 -16.88 21.13 -10.39
N GLN A 110 -17.04 21.89 -11.46
CA GLN A 110 -17.07 23.34 -11.41
C GLN A 110 -18.41 23.83 -11.94
N THR A 111 -19.03 24.74 -11.21
CA THR A 111 -20.23 25.42 -11.65
C THR A 111 -19.88 26.86 -11.97
N LEU A 112 -20.15 27.26 -13.21
CA LEU A 112 -19.95 28.61 -13.69
C LEU A 112 -21.32 29.25 -13.92
N ALA A 113 -21.64 30.27 -13.12
CA ALA A 113 -22.74 31.17 -13.42
C ALA A 113 -22.24 32.19 -14.44
N LEU A 114 -22.70 32.06 -15.69
CA LEU A 114 -22.26 32.93 -16.79
C LEU A 114 -22.84 34.34 -16.68
N ASP A 115 -24.06 34.44 -16.17
CA ASP A 115 -24.76 35.69 -15.91
C ASP A 115 -25.83 35.45 -14.82
N PRO A 116 -25.77 36.13 -13.66
CA PRO A 116 -26.79 36.02 -12.62
C PRO A 116 -28.19 36.44 -13.09
N GLY A 117 -28.30 37.28 -14.12
CA GLY A 117 -29.60 37.70 -14.68
C GLY A 117 -30.25 36.67 -15.61
N ALA A 118 -29.45 35.87 -16.33
CA ALA A 118 -29.95 34.90 -17.31
C ALA A 118 -30.29 33.52 -16.71
N GLY A 119 -29.85 33.24 -15.48
CA GLY A 119 -30.09 31.95 -14.83
C GLY A 119 -29.46 30.78 -15.59
N VAL A 120 -28.29 30.99 -16.19
CA VAL A 120 -27.56 29.90 -16.88
C VAL A 120 -26.39 29.46 -16.01
N GLU A 121 -26.43 28.18 -15.65
CA GLU A 121 -25.37 27.51 -14.89
C GLU A 121 -24.72 26.44 -15.75
N VAL A 122 -23.42 26.59 -15.95
CA VAL A 122 -22.61 25.61 -16.67
C VAL A 122 -21.93 24.73 -15.64
N THR A 123 -22.28 23.45 -15.62
CA THR A 123 -21.58 22.47 -14.81
C THR A 123 -20.54 21.76 -15.65
N LEU A 124 -19.27 22.06 -15.39
CA LEU A 124 -18.14 21.36 -15.96
C LEU A 124 -17.72 20.23 -15.03
N VAL A 125 -17.86 18.99 -15.49
CA VAL A 125 -17.36 17.80 -14.78
C VAL A 125 -16.16 17.24 -15.54
N SER A 126 -14.97 17.51 -15.04
CA SER A 126 -13.76 16.88 -15.55
C SER A 126 -13.47 15.61 -14.76
N ARG A 127 -13.41 14.46 -15.46
CA ARG A 127 -12.99 13.19 -14.88
C ARG A 127 -11.66 12.79 -15.48
N SER A 128 -10.58 12.90 -14.70
CA SER A 128 -9.28 12.41 -15.14
C SER A 128 -8.93 11.12 -14.41
N ARG A 129 -8.55 10.10 -15.19
CA ARG A 129 -8.07 8.81 -14.72
C ARG A 129 -6.60 8.68 -15.09
N TRP A 130 -5.76 8.57 -14.08
CA TRP A 130 -4.35 8.27 -14.24
C TRP A 130 -4.09 6.79 -13.98
N GLN A 131 -3.44 6.13 -14.94
CA GLN A 131 -2.98 4.74 -14.81
C GLN A 131 -1.44 4.67 -14.87
N PRO A 132 -0.80 4.02 -13.89
CA PRO A 132 0.67 3.88 -13.86
C PRO A 132 1.23 2.95 -14.94
N ARG A 133 0.49 1.90 -15.34
CA ARG A 133 0.94 0.89 -16.33
C ARG A 133 -0.22 0.33 -17.17
N PRO A 134 -0.18 0.46 -18.52
CA PRO A 134 0.71 1.36 -19.27
C PRO A 134 0.56 2.79 -18.72
N ARG A 135 1.62 3.63 -18.82
CA ARG A 135 1.51 5.04 -18.42
C ARG A 135 0.51 5.70 -19.36
N SER A 136 -0.75 5.74 -18.96
CA SER A 136 -1.83 6.32 -19.73
C SER A 136 -2.56 7.32 -18.86
N PHE A 137 -2.90 8.42 -19.49
CA PHE A 137 -3.71 9.46 -18.91
C PHE A 137 -4.97 9.55 -19.76
N ASN A 138 -6.09 9.14 -19.16
CA ASN A 138 -7.38 9.20 -19.81
C ASN A 138 -8.15 10.34 -19.14
N CYS A 139 -8.20 11.49 -19.79
CA CYS A 139 -9.09 12.57 -19.41
C CYS A 139 -10.41 12.38 -20.16
N ARG A 140 -11.53 12.44 -19.43
CA ARG A 140 -12.85 12.56 -20.02
C ARG A 140 -13.51 13.80 -19.43
N ILE A 141 -13.84 14.73 -20.30
CA ILE A 141 -14.58 15.92 -19.91
C ILE A 141 -16.05 15.67 -20.20
N SER A 142 -16.89 16.02 -19.24
CA SER A 142 -18.34 16.05 -19.40
C SER A 142 -18.80 17.48 -19.11
N ILE A 143 -19.37 18.13 -20.12
CA ILE A 143 -19.93 19.47 -19.99
C ILE A 143 -21.43 19.29 -19.92
N ASP A 144 -22.05 19.75 -18.84
CA ASP A 144 -23.50 19.73 -18.67
C ASP A 144 -23.98 21.19 -18.56
N LEU A 145 -24.67 21.64 -19.61
CA LEU A 145 -25.23 22.98 -19.68
C LEU A 145 -26.66 22.93 -19.14
N ARG A 146 -26.95 23.69 -18.08
CA ARG A 146 -28.28 23.74 -17.46
C ARG A 146 -28.76 25.17 -17.30
N ARG A 147 -30.06 25.37 -17.49
CA ARG A 147 -30.72 26.62 -17.12
C ARG A 147 -31.29 26.46 -15.71
N THR A 148 -30.64 27.07 -14.72
CA THR A 148 -31.22 27.16 -13.38
C THR A 148 -32.23 28.31 -13.39
N PRO A 149 -33.54 28.05 -13.20
CA PRO A 149 -34.48 29.14 -13.09
C PRO A 149 -33.99 30.05 -11.98
N VAL A 150 -33.82 31.35 -12.28
CA VAL A 150 -33.46 32.34 -11.26
C VAL A 150 -34.47 32.15 -10.14
N ALA A 151 -33.99 31.72 -8.97
CA ALA A 151 -34.85 31.44 -7.84
C ALA A 151 -35.53 32.76 -7.49
N SER A 152 -36.76 32.97 -8.01
CA SER A 152 -37.65 33.95 -7.41
C SER A 152 -37.73 33.52 -5.95
N THR A 153 -37.41 34.42 -5.04
CA THR A 153 -37.15 34.18 -3.61
C THR A 153 -38.29 33.47 -2.85
N ASN A 154 -39.37 33.09 -3.54
CA ASN A 154 -40.58 32.48 -3.01
C ASN A 154 -40.85 31.04 -3.52
N ALA A 155 -39.99 30.43 -4.35
CA ALA A 155 -40.29 29.15 -5.05
C ALA A 155 -39.36 27.97 -4.67
N VAL A 156 -39.11 27.75 -3.37
CA VAL A 156 -38.07 26.81 -2.91
C VAL A 156 -38.53 25.34 -2.75
N GLU A 157 -39.82 25.02 -2.81
CA GLU A 157 -40.27 23.63 -2.48
C GLU A 157 -40.87 22.80 -3.62
N GLU A 158 -41.22 23.37 -4.78
CA GLU A 158 -42.12 22.66 -5.71
C GLU A 158 -41.51 22.15 -7.04
N SER A 159 -40.18 22.05 -7.18
CA SER A 159 -39.62 21.61 -8.47
C SER A 159 -38.34 20.79 -8.37
N LEU A 160 -38.44 19.61 -7.75
CA LEU A 160 -37.43 18.55 -7.90
C LEU A 160 -37.70 17.65 -9.12
N ASP A 161 -38.88 17.75 -9.75
CA ASP A 161 -39.30 16.91 -10.88
C ASP A 161 -39.45 17.65 -12.22
N SER A 162 -39.21 18.97 -12.30
CA SER A 162 -39.16 19.61 -13.62
C SER A 162 -37.87 19.20 -14.33
N ILE A 163 -38.02 18.56 -15.47
CA ILE A 163 -36.92 18.16 -16.36
C ILE A 163 -36.28 19.45 -16.88
N VAL A 164 -35.26 19.94 -16.18
CA VAL A 164 -34.47 21.08 -16.65
C VAL A 164 -33.78 20.64 -17.95
N PRO A 165 -33.97 21.37 -19.07
CA PRO A 165 -33.28 21.05 -20.31
C PRO A 165 -31.78 21.08 -20.05
N SER A 166 -31.12 19.97 -20.40
CA SER A 166 -29.67 19.80 -20.26
C SER A 166 -29.08 19.36 -21.59
N ILE A 167 -27.94 19.96 -21.95
CA ILE A 167 -27.17 19.56 -23.13
C ILE A 167 -25.81 19.07 -22.62
N ALA A 168 -25.53 17.79 -22.89
CA ALA A 168 -24.33 17.12 -22.42
C ALA A 168 -23.34 16.89 -23.57
N PHE A 169 -22.10 17.34 -23.39
CA PHE A 169 -20.99 17.02 -24.28
C PHE A 169 -20.01 16.08 -23.57
N GLN A 170 -19.44 15.13 -24.31
CA GLN A 170 -18.37 14.26 -23.80
C GLN A 170 -17.20 14.27 -24.78
N ALA A 171 -16.00 14.54 -24.26
CA ALA A 171 -14.76 14.51 -25.03
C ALA A 171 -13.70 13.68 -24.28
N ALA A 172 -13.09 12.73 -24.99
CA ALA A 172 -11.94 11.94 -24.53
C ALA A 172 -10.62 12.47 -25.09
N ALA A 173 -10.67 13.24 -26.19
CA ALA A 173 -9.52 13.88 -26.82
C ALA A 173 -9.81 15.35 -27.16
N PRO A 174 -8.77 16.21 -27.33
CA PRO A 174 -8.95 17.62 -27.66
C PRO A 174 -9.73 17.85 -28.95
N GLU A 175 -9.60 16.95 -29.94
CA GLU A 175 -10.28 17.08 -31.23
C GLU A 175 -11.78 16.75 -31.12
N GLU A 176 -12.21 16.09 -30.04
CA GLU A 176 -13.61 15.76 -29.76
C GLU A 176 -14.33 16.87 -28.98
N LEU A 177 -13.64 17.95 -28.60
CA LEU A 177 -14.27 19.09 -27.94
C LEU A 177 -15.30 19.76 -28.85
N PRO A 178 -16.42 20.26 -28.28
CA PRO A 178 -17.39 21.00 -29.08
C PRO A 178 -16.75 22.28 -29.62
N THR A 179 -16.98 22.52 -30.91
CA THR A 179 -16.58 23.76 -31.57
C THR A 179 -17.34 24.95 -30.98
N THR A 180 -16.80 26.16 -31.13
CA THR A 180 -17.47 27.39 -30.65
C THR A 180 -18.89 27.52 -31.21
N ALA A 181 -19.10 27.14 -32.48
CA ALA A 181 -20.43 27.15 -33.11
C ALA A 181 -21.41 26.13 -32.49
N GLN A 182 -20.93 24.94 -32.11
CA GLN A 182 -21.76 23.94 -31.41
C GLN A 182 -22.13 24.40 -30.00
N LEU A 183 -21.20 25.05 -29.29
CA LEU A 183 -21.49 25.65 -27.98
C LEU A 183 -22.48 26.80 -28.09
N GLU A 184 -22.33 27.67 -29.08
CA GLU A 184 -23.25 28.79 -29.34
C GLU A 184 -24.67 28.29 -29.61
N GLU A 185 -24.83 27.28 -30.46
CA GLU A 185 -26.14 26.68 -30.74
C GLU A 185 -26.77 26.01 -29.52
N ALA A 186 -25.96 25.36 -28.68
CA ALA A 186 -26.43 24.79 -27.43
C ALA A 186 -26.91 25.86 -26.44
N PHE A 187 -26.17 26.96 -26.30
CA PHE A 187 -26.61 28.10 -25.48
C PHE A 187 -27.87 28.76 -26.03
N ARG A 188 -27.97 28.93 -27.35
CA ARG A 188 -29.18 29.45 -28.01
C ARG A 188 -30.40 28.58 -27.73
N THR A 189 -30.23 27.26 -27.80
CA THR A 189 -31.28 26.28 -27.49
C THR A 189 -31.73 26.39 -26.03
N LEU A 190 -30.81 26.58 -25.09
CA LEU A 190 -31.12 26.67 -23.65
C LEU A 190 -31.73 28.01 -23.24
N LEU A 191 -31.31 29.11 -23.85
CA LEU A 191 -31.74 30.45 -23.48
C LEU A 191 -33.18 30.77 -23.95
N GLU A 192 -33.70 30.04 -24.95
CA GLU A 192 -35.01 30.24 -25.63
C GLU A 192 -35.16 31.61 -26.32
N LYS A 193 -34.78 32.68 -25.63
CA LYS A 193 -34.54 34.03 -26.15
C LYS A 193 -33.09 34.35 -25.83
N ASP A 194 -32.31 34.65 -26.86
CA ASP A 194 -30.88 34.98 -26.72
C ASP A 194 -30.75 36.49 -26.51
N PRO A 195 -30.71 37.00 -25.26
CA PRO A 195 -30.61 38.43 -25.02
C PRO A 195 -29.26 38.94 -25.52
N GLU A 196 -29.23 40.20 -25.92
CA GLU A 196 -27.97 40.89 -26.17
C GLU A 196 -27.38 41.36 -24.84
N ASP A 197 -26.06 41.27 -24.71
CA ASP A 197 -25.33 41.85 -23.58
C ASP A 197 -25.20 43.38 -23.70
N GLU A 198 -24.55 44.03 -22.73
CA GLU A 198 -24.33 45.49 -22.74
C GLU A 198 -23.59 45.99 -24.00
N SER A 199 -22.92 45.11 -24.73
CA SER A 199 -22.21 45.43 -25.98
C SER A 199 -23.04 45.19 -27.24
N GLY A 200 -24.30 44.79 -27.10
CA GLY A 200 -25.18 44.45 -28.23
C GLY A 200 -24.85 43.10 -28.86
N ARG A 201 -24.07 42.24 -28.19
CA ARG A 201 -23.72 40.91 -28.71
C ARG A 201 -24.63 39.86 -28.10
N PRO A 202 -25.05 38.82 -28.86
CA PRO A 202 -25.85 37.74 -28.32
C PRO A 202 -25.13 37.05 -27.15
N LEU A 203 -25.84 36.85 -26.04
CA LEU A 203 -25.30 36.24 -24.83
C LEU A 203 -24.77 34.83 -25.10
N SER A 204 -25.41 34.07 -25.99
CA SER A 204 -24.95 32.74 -26.43
C SER A 204 -23.53 32.77 -27.01
N GLN A 205 -23.20 33.80 -27.80
CA GLN A 205 -21.90 33.96 -28.43
C GLN A 205 -20.81 34.24 -27.39
N ARG A 206 -21.11 35.12 -26.42
CA ARG A 206 -20.20 35.44 -25.31
C ARG A 206 -19.99 34.23 -24.40
N ALA A 207 -21.07 33.53 -24.03
CA ALA A 207 -21.02 32.32 -23.24
C ALA A 207 -20.19 31.21 -23.90
N ALA A 208 -20.41 30.99 -25.20
CA ALA A 208 -19.65 30.04 -26.01
C ALA A 208 -18.16 30.38 -26.07
N ALA A 209 -17.81 31.66 -26.27
CA ALA A 209 -16.42 32.11 -26.32
C ALA A 209 -15.70 31.92 -24.97
N VAL A 210 -16.35 32.26 -23.85
CA VAL A 210 -15.81 32.06 -22.50
C VAL A 210 -15.60 30.58 -22.22
N LEU A 211 -16.61 29.74 -22.50
CA LEU A 211 -16.50 28.31 -22.27
C LEU A 211 -15.43 27.67 -23.17
N TYR A 212 -15.29 28.11 -24.42
CA TYR A 212 -14.25 27.64 -25.32
C TYR A 212 -12.84 27.99 -24.82
N ASP A 213 -12.62 29.21 -24.30
CA ASP A 213 -11.34 29.61 -23.69
C ASP A 213 -11.02 28.80 -22.42
N VAL A 214 -12.05 28.45 -21.63
CA VAL A 214 -11.89 27.53 -20.48
C VAL A 214 -11.51 26.13 -20.95
N LEU A 215 -12.06 25.68 -22.08
CA LEU A 215 -11.84 24.35 -22.66
C LEU A 215 -10.54 24.23 -23.48
N ALA A 216 -9.73 25.28 -23.55
CA ALA A 216 -8.53 25.31 -24.38
C ALA A 216 -7.59 24.10 -24.07
N PRO A 217 -7.09 23.38 -25.10
CA PRO A 217 -6.33 22.14 -24.90
C PRO A 217 -5.10 22.27 -24.01
N ASP A 218 -4.40 23.40 -24.11
CA ASP A 218 -3.21 23.73 -23.32
C ASP A 218 -3.52 23.85 -21.82
N ARG A 219 -4.74 24.28 -21.48
CA ARG A 219 -5.19 24.42 -20.08
C ARG A 219 -5.61 23.10 -19.44
N ILE A 220 -6.22 22.18 -20.22
CA ILE A 220 -6.82 20.96 -19.65
C ILE A 220 -5.99 19.70 -19.89
N TRP A 221 -5.40 19.52 -21.09
CA TRP A 221 -4.72 18.28 -21.47
C TRP A 221 -3.20 18.31 -21.28
N ASP A 222 -2.55 19.47 -21.39
CA ASP A 222 -1.09 19.56 -21.27
C ASP A 222 -0.58 19.80 -19.84
N ALA A 223 -1.42 20.36 -18.95
CA ALA A 223 -1.13 20.51 -17.52
C ALA A 223 -0.60 19.24 -16.78
N PRO A 224 -1.10 18.01 -17.04
CA PRO A 224 -0.65 16.80 -16.33
C PRO A 224 0.70 16.21 -16.77
N ARG A 225 1.30 16.65 -17.89
CA ARG A 225 2.58 16.08 -18.37
C ARG A 225 3.78 16.44 -17.50
N ALA A 226 3.66 17.44 -16.63
CA ALA A 226 4.75 17.96 -15.80
C ALA A 226 5.12 17.13 -14.55
N GLY A 227 4.61 15.91 -14.39
CA GLY A 227 5.08 14.98 -13.34
C GLY A 227 4.55 15.24 -11.92
N GLU A 228 3.69 16.23 -11.72
CA GLU A 228 3.09 16.56 -10.43
C GLU A 228 1.56 16.45 -10.50
N GLY A 229 1.02 15.27 -10.20
CA GLY A 229 -0.42 15.03 -10.16
C GLY A 229 -1.19 15.82 -9.07
N GLU A 230 -0.51 16.66 -8.29
CA GLU A 230 -1.13 17.63 -7.38
C GLU A 230 -1.49 18.95 -8.07
N ARG A 231 -0.79 19.36 -9.14
CA ARG A 231 -1.05 20.64 -9.82
C ARG A 231 -2.33 20.66 -10.65
N MET A 232 -2.89 19.51 -11.03
CA MET A 232 -4.16 19.46 -11.79
C MET A 232 -5.34 20.09 -11.04
N ALA A 233 -5.36 20.02 -9.70
CA ALA A 233 -6.45 20.62 -8.93
C ALA A 233 -6.38 22.16 -8.93
N THR A 234 -5.22 22.73 -9.25
CA THR A 234 -4.96 24.17 -9.09
C THR A 234 -5.14 24.96 -10.38
N VAL A 235 -4.95 24.36 -11.57
CA VAL A 235 -4.94 25.08 -12.86
C VAL A 235 -6.35 25.51 -13.32
N LEU A 236 -7.41 24.84 -12.85
CA LEU A 236 -8.79 25.19 -13.23
C LEU A 236 -9.39 26.36 -12.41
N TYR A 237 -8.60 27.10 -11.61
CA TYR A 237 -9.08 28.14 -10.69
C TYR A 237 -8.61 29.57 -11.03
N PRO A 238 -9.23 30.23 -12.02
CA PRO A 238 -9.43 31.66 -11.86
C PRO A 238 -10.89 32.14 -11.98
N PHE A 239 -11.86 31.25 -12.21
CA PHE A 239 -13.26 31.62 -12.48
C PHE A 239 -14.23 31.12 -11.40
N THR A 240 -14.19 31.68 -10.19
CA THR A 240 -15.21 31.38 -9.18
C THR A 240 -15.90 32.65 -8.69
N THR A 241 -17.04 32.96 -9.29
CA THR A 241 -18.18 33.59 -8.59
C THR A 241 -19.14 32.51 -8.05
N GLY A 242 -19.09 31.27 -8.56
CA GLY A 242 -19.82 30.09 -8.07
C GLY A 242 -18.92 29.09 -7.34
N GLY A 243 -19.44 28.40 -6.33
CA GLY A 243 -18.67 27.44 -5.53
C GLY A 243 -18.30 26.18 -6.31
N GLY A 244 -17.02 25.92 -6.53
CA GLY A 244 -16.53 24.65 -7.10
C GLY A 244 -16.31 23.58 -6.03
N THR A 245 -16.54 22.30 -6.36
CA THR A 245 -16.20 21.17 -5.50
C THR A 245 -15.18 20.25 -6.18
N VAL A 246 -14.11 19.90 -5.45
CA VAL A 246 -13.11 18.94 -5.91
C VAL A 246 -13.25 17.68 -5.09
N SER A 247 -13.49 16.56 -5.77
CA SER A 247 -13.54 15.25 -5.14
C SER A 247 -12.45 14.35 -5.72
N MET A 248 -11.69 13.70 -4.85
CA MET A 248 -10.58 12.84 -5.25
C MET A 248 -10.78 11.44 -4.70
N PHE A 249 -10.83 10.46 -5.61
CA PHE A 249 -11.05 9.07 -5.26
C PHE A 249 -9.82 8.24 -5.61
N TRP A 250 -9.33 7.51 -4.62
CA TRP A 250 -8.21 6.60 -4.77
C TRP A 250 -8.75 5.19 -4.87
N LYS A 251 -8.62 4.55 -6.04
CA LYS A 251 -9.06 3.17 -6.22
C LYS A 251 -7.84 2.27 -6.38
N THR A 252 -7.45 1.63 -5.28
CA THR A 252 -6.49 0.52 -5.33
C THR A 252 -7.22 -0.76 -5.72
N SER A 253 -6.85 -1.38 -6.83
CA SER A 253 -7.39 -2.69 -7.19
C SER A 253 -6.92 -3.74 -6.17
N TRP A 254 -7.87 -4.44 -5.54
CA TRP A 254 -7.59 -5.50 -4.58
C TRP A 254 -6.82 -6.67 -5.21
N THR A 255 -7.03 -6.91 -6.51
CA THR A 255 -6.34 -7.92 -7.32
C THR A 255 -4.84 -7.67 -7.38
N GLY A 256 -4.39 -6.42 -7.53
CA GLY A 256 -2.97 -6.08 -7.52
C GLY A 256 -2.29 -6.40 -6.18
N ARG A 257 -3.03 -6.29 -5.06
CA ARG A 257 -2.52 -6.63 -3.72
C ARG A 257 -2.37 -8.13 -3.51
N LEU A 258 -3.34 -8.93 -3.98
CA LEU A 258 -3.29 -10.39 -3.83
C LEU A 258 -2.15 -11.02 -4.63
N VAL A 259 -1.89 -10.53 -5.85
CA VAL A 259 -0.80 -11.04 -6.70
C VAL A 259 0.57 -10.86 -6.03
N GLN A 260 0.75 -9.86 -5.16
CA GLN A 260 2.02 -9.63 -4.47
C GLN A 260 2.14 -10.38 -3.12
N LEU A 261 1.02 -10.63 -2.44
CA LEU A 261 1.03 -11.33 -1.15
C LEU A 261 1.40 -12.80 -1.30
N VAL A 262 0.94 -13.48 -2.35
CA VAL A 262 1.18 -14.92 -2.54
C VAL A 262 2.68 -15.24 -2.70
N PRO A 263 3.44 -14.57 -3.59
CA PRO A 263 4.89 -14.80 -3.69
C PRO A 263 5.66 -14.48 -2.40
N ALA A 264 5.26 -13.43 -1.67
CA ALA A 264 5.90 -13.04 -0.42
C ALA A 264 5.71 -14.12 0.66
N LEU A 265 4.49 -14.67 0.79
CA LEU A 265 4.19 -15.75 1.71
C LEU A 265 4.94 -17.04 1.33
N LEU A 266 4.95 -17.39 0.04
CA LEU A 266 5.68 -18.56 -0.44
C LEU A 266 7.19 -18.43 -0.19
N ALA A 267 7.78 -17.26 -0.48
CA ALA A 267 9.18 -16.98 -0.19
C ALA A 267 9.49 -17.09 1.31
N GLY A 268 8.62 -16.55 2.17
CA GLY A 268 8.74 -16.68 3.63
C GLY A 268 8.71 -18.14 4.11
N VAL A 269 7.79 -18.95 3.57
CA VAL A 269 7.69 -20.39 3.91
C VAL A 269 8.92 -21.16 3.43
N VAL A 270 9.40 -20.91 2.22
CA VAL A 270 10.60 -21.55 1.66
C VAL A 270 11.84 -21.17 2.45
N ALA A 271 12.04 -19.87 2.73
CA ALA A 271 13.15 -19.39 3.55
C ALA A 271 13.14 -20.02 4.95
N TRP A 272 11.98 -20.08 5.60
CA TRP A 272 11.82 -20.74 6.89
C TRP A 272 12.17 -22.23 6.83
N ARG A 273 11.72 -22.95 5.79
CA ARG A 273 12.07 -24.36 5.60
C ARG A 273 13.57 -24.57 5.38
N ILE A 274 14.21 -23.74 4.57
CA ILE A 274 15.66 -23.81 4.31
C ILE A 274 16.43 -23.56 5.61
N VAL A 275 16.09 -22.50 6.33
CA VAL A 275 16.69 -22.16 7.63
C VAL A 275 16.53 -23.31 8.62
N ARG A 276 15.32 -23.85 8.75
CA ARG A 276 15.03 -24.98 9.65
C ARG A 276 15.82 -26.24 9.27
N ARG A 277 16.01 -26.50 7.98
CA ARG A 277 16.78 -27.65 7.50
C ARG A 277 18.28 -27.46 7.77
N HIS A 278 18.82 -26.28 7.51
CA HIS A 278 20.24 -25.97 7.72
C HIS A 278 20.60 -25.86 9.21
N ALA A 279 19.69 -25.33 10.04
CA ALA A 279 19.79 -25.34 11.49
C ALA A 279 19.63 -26.74 12.10
N ARG A 280 19.11 -27.72 11.37
CA ARG A 280 19.16 -29.12 11.83
C ARG A 280 20.51 -29.78 11.51
N SER A 281 21.11 -29.47 10.36
CA SER A 281 22.30 -30.19 9.89
C SER A 281 23.62 -29.72 10.49
N ARG A 282 23.77 -28.44 10.89
CA ARG A 282 25.06 -27.90 11.37
C ARG A 282 25.36 -28.13 12.85
N TRP A 283 24.36 -28.47 13.64
CA TRP A 283 24.46 -28.49 15.12
C TRP A 283 24.30 -29.89 15.71
N TRP A 284 24.13 -30.87 14.84
CA TRP A 284 24.34 -32.28 15.14
C TRP A 284 25.79 -32.59 14.79
N ARG A 285 26.63 -32.65 15.82
CA ARG A 285 27.97 -33.18 15.65
C ARG A 285 27.93 -34.66 16.05
N PRO A 286 28.09 -35.60 15.11
CA PRO A 286 28.28 -36.99 15.47
C PRO A 286 29.53 -37.07 16.35
N VAL A 287 29.42 -37.70 17.51
CA VAL A 287 30.57 -37.85 18.42
C VAL A 287 31.51 -38.86 17.80
N ARG A 288 32.77 -38.45 17.58
CA ARG A 288 33.76 -39.39 17.08
C ARG A 288 34.19 -40.33 18.23
N PRO A 289 34.38 -41.63 17.96
CA PRO A 289 34.98 -42.54 18.93
C PRO A 289 36.31 -41.94 19.42
N GLY A 290 36.41 -41.66 20.72
CA GLY A 290 37.60 -41.06 21.35
C GLY A 290 37.45 -39.62 21.86
N GLU A 291 36.45 -38.84 21.40
CA GLU A 291 36.22 -37.47 21.94
C GLU A 291 35.72 -37.47 23.39
N TRP A 292 35.14 -38.58 23.86
CA TRP A 292 34.68 -38.74 25.24
C TRP A 292 35.83 -38.73 26.27
N ALA A 293 37.03 -39.20 25.88
CA ALA A 293 38.15 -39.36 26.80
C ALA A 293 38.83 -38.02 27.16
N SER A 294 38.78 -37.03 26.27
CA SER A 294 39.49 -35.74 26.45
C SER A 294 38.70 -34.68 27.21
N VAL A 295 37.36 -34.79 27.26
CA VAL A 295 36.49 -33.82 27.94
C VAL A 295 36.54 -33.96 29.46
N GLY A 296 36.79 -35.18 29.98
CA GLY A 296 36.98 -35.40 31.42
C GLY A 296 38.36 -34.98 31.95
N ALA A 297 39.39 -35.01 31.11
CA ALA A 297 40.76 -34.75 31.53
C ALA A 297 41.14 -33.26 31.62
N SER A 298 40.39 -32.39 30.92
CA SER A 298 40.72 -30.96 30.80
C SER A 298 40.00 -30.04 31.79
N SER A 299 39.05 -30.56 32.58
CA SER A 299 38.33 -29.80 33.62
C SER A 299 38.84 -30.02 35.04
N ILE A 300 39.75 -30.98 35.25
CA ILE A 300 40.56 -31.07 36.48
C ILE A 300 41.70 -30.05 36.35
N GLY A 301 41.34 -28.78 36.19
CA GLY A 301 42.25 -27.69 36.47
C GLY A 301 42.47 -27.71 37.98
N THR A 302 43.69 -28.02 38.38
CA THR A 302 44.21 -27.81 39.73
C THR A 302 43.68 -26.47 40.26
N SER A 303 42.77 -26.54 41.24
CA SER A 303 42.43 -25.37 42.05
C SER A 303 43.76 -24.78 42.51
N PRO A 304 44.09 -23.51 42.23
CA PRO A 304 45.24 -22.88 42.87
C PRO A 304 45.01 -22.98 44.38
N ASP A 305 45.95 -23.60 45.07
CA ASP A 305 45.97 -23.65 46.53
C ASP A 305 45.85 -22.20 47.05
N PRO A 306 44.89 -21.90 47.95
CA PRO A 306 44.86 -20.62 48.62
C PRO A 306 45.98 -20.62 49.67
N GLY A 307 47.16 -20.17 49.25
CA GLY A 307 48.20 -19.69 50.15
C GLY A 307 47.85 -18.32 50.73
#